data_AF-A0A074LGM9-F1
#
_entry.id   AF-A0A074LGM9-F1
#
_cell.length_a   1.000
_cell.length_b   1.000
_cell.length_c   1.000
_cell.angle_alpha   90.00
_cell.angle_beta   90.00
_cell.angle_gamma   90.00
#
_symmetry.space_group_name_H-M   'P 1'
#
loop_
_entity.id
_entity.type
_entity.pdbx_description
1 polymer ?
#
loop_
_entity_poly.entity_id
_entity_poly.type
_entity_poly.pdbx_seq_one_letter_code
_entity_poly.pdbx_strand_id
1 'polypeptide(L)'
;MIEYVKGELEKFRTDKAGLKWNFDAYVQAYVQSDADESKLTDIANQIQELEEMREVNFRLVAKNMITDEEYVTRNAKLQEQLQELMNEQNKHLQQEQNLKTTKLKFDTFLKYLEEVDVENLTNTVLRQLVSSISVRTRKRPFKNEFDKEILIEWRFLDKTEGEVFWDSEEVRHEIWERDHWYRGMSPEQIEEEKERERLMWELGQEEAEDKAVQEAYEEMRRASLAATEKA
;
A
#
# COMPACT_ATOMS: atom_id res chain seq x y z
N MET A 1 -5.89 29.66 14.46
CA MET A 1 -4.82 28.68 14.15
C MET A 1 -5.21 27.30 14.66
N ILE A 2 -5.50 27.12 15.96
CA ILE A 2 -5.97 25.82 16.47
C ILE A 2 -7.26 25.33 15.78
N GLU A 3 -8.24 26.21 15.56
CA GLU A 3 -9.47 25.87 14.81
C GLU A 3 -9.20 25.41 13.38
N TYR A 4 -8.19 25.98 12.72
CA TYR A 4 -7.78 25.54 11.40
C TYR A 4 -7.18 24.13 11.46
N VAL A 5 -6.31 23.86 12.43
CA VAL A 5 -5.72 22.53 12.64
C VAL A 5 -6.79 21.49 12.97
N LYS A 6 -7.80 21.83 13.79
CA LYS A 6 -8.95 20.95 14.06
C LYS A 6 -9.69 20.60 12.77
N GLY A 7 -10.00 21.59 11.94
CA GLY A 7 -10.69 21.36 10.66
C GLY A 7 -9.88 20.52 9.69
N GLU A 8 -8.57 20.73 9.60
CA GLU A 8 -7.69 19.91 8.75
C GLU A 8 -7.52 18.48 9.31
N LEU A 9 -7.48 18.31 10.64
CA LEU A 9 -7.44 16.99 11.26
C LEU A 9 -8.70 16.18 10.97
N GLU A 10 -9.87 16.83 11.00
CA GLU A 10 -11.13 16.17 10.63
C GLU A 10 -11.12 15.69 9.19
N LYS A 11 -10.67 16.53 8.24
CA LYS A 11 -10.51 16.13 6.84
C LYS A 11 -9.58 14.93 6.73
N PHE A 12 -8.40 15.01 7.34
CA PHE A 12 -7.41 13.95 7.35
C PHE A 12 -7.94 12.63 7.93
N ARG A 13 -8.74 12.69 9.00
CA ARG A 13 -9.40 11.53 9.61
C ARG A 13 -10.44 10.89 8.70
N THR A 14 -11.22 11.71 7.98
CA THR A 14 -12.29 11.24 7.10
C THR A 14 -11.80 10.77 5.74
N ASP A 15 -10.61 11.19 5.32
CA ASP A 15 -10.02 10.81 4.03
C ASP A 15 -9.43 9.40 4.04
N LYS A 16 -10.31 8.39 4.09
CA LYS A 16 -9.90 6.98 4.09
C LYS A 16 -9.18 6.59 2.78
N ALA A 17 -9.51 7.23 1.67
CA ALA A 17 -8.89 6.99 0.38
C ALA A 17 -7.44 7.52 0.37
N GLY A 18 -7.22 8.77 0.78
CA GLY A 18 -5.89 9.35 0.90
C GLY A 18 -5.01 8.61 1.92
N LEU A 19 -5.57 8.21 3.07
CA LEU A 19 -4.86 7.40 4.06
C LEU A 19 -4.42 6.04 3.51
N LYS A 20 -5.27 5.38 2.72
CA LYS A 20 -4.93 4.11 2.05
C LYS A 20 -3.86 4.33 0.99
N TRP A 21 -4.01 5.36 0.16
CA TRP A 21 -3.03 5.70 -0.87
C TRP A 21 -1.65 6.00 -0.25
N ASN A 22 -1.59 6.76 0.84
CA ASN A 22 -0.36 7.00 1.60
C ASN A 22 0.24 5.70 2.15
N PHE A 23 -0.59 4.76 2.61
CA PHE A 23 -0.12 3.46 3.06
C PHE A 23 0.50 2.64 1.93
N ASP A 24 -0.17 2.59 0.77
CA ASP A 24 0.31 1.84 -0.39
C ASP A 24 1.64 2.45 -0.90
N ALA A 25 1.73 3.78 -0.97
CA ALA A 25 2.97 4.50 -1.29
C ALA A 25 4.09 4.22 -0.28
N TYR A 26 3.77 4.19 1.01
CA TYR A 26 4.73 3.83 2.07
C TYR A 26 5.25 2.41 1.89
N VAL A 27 4.37 1.44 1.65
CA VAL A 27 4.73 0.03 1.45
C VAL A 27 5.67 -0.11 0.27
N GLN A 28 5.35 0.55 -0.83
CA GLN A 28 6.18 0.54 -2.03
C GLN A 28 7.57 1.14 -1.78
N ALA A 29 7.63 2.33 -1.16
CA ALA A 29 8.89 3.05 -0.96
C ALA A 29 9.81 2.36 0.08
N TYR A 30 9.24 1.77 1.14
CA TYR A 30 10.02 1.38 2.32
C TYR A 30 9.94 -0.09 2.71
N VAL A 31 8.92 -0.84 2.28
CA VAL A 31 8.75 -2.25 2.66
C VAL A 31 9.32 -3.19 1.58
N GLN A 32 9.51 -2.71 0.34
CA GLN A 32 10.08 -3.48 -0.79
C GLN A 32 9.45 -4.87 -0.90
N SER A 33 8.12 -4.91 -0.84
CA SER A 33 7.35 -6.15 -0.83
C SER A 33 7.02 -6.58 -2.25
N ASP A 34 7.92 -7.32 -2.90
CA ASP A 34 7.57 -8.20 -4.03
C ASP A 34 6.95 -9.51 -3.51
N ALA A 35 6.11 -9.43 -2.47
CA ALA A 35 5.50 -10.57 -1.81
C ALA A 35 4.46 -11.19 -2.74
N ASP A 36 4.94 -12.06 -3.62
CA ASP A 36 4.15 -12.92 -4.46
C ASP A 36 4.11 -14.31 -3.79
N GLU A 37 2.96 -14.68 -3.25
CA GLU A 37 2.75 -15.98 -2.59
C GLU A 37 3.08 -17.16 -3.53
N SER A 38 2.96 -16.97 -4.84
CA SER A 38 3.34 -17.99 -5.82
C SER A 38 4.84 -18.26 -5.83
N LYS A 39 5.68 -17.22 -5.68
CA LYS A 39 7.15 -17.37 -5.64
C LYS A 39 7.63 -18.16 -4.43
N LEU A 40 7.04 -17.94 -3.25
CA LEU A 40 7.39 -18.72 -2.05
C LEU A 40 7.06 -20.20 -2.22
N THR A 41 5.92 -20.49 -2.87
CA THR A 41 5.50 -21.86 -3.18
C THR A 41 6.47 -22.51 -4.19
N ASP A 42 6.85 -21.78 -5.23
CA ASP A 42 7.80 -22.26 -6.24
C ASP A 42 9.18 -22.53 -5.65
N ILE A 43 9.71 -21.63 -4.81
CA ILE A 43 10.98 -21.83 -4.11
C ILE A 43 10.91 -23.06 -3.20
N ALA A 44 9.81 -23.26 -2.47
CA ALA A 44 9.62 -24.43 -1.61
C ALA A 44 9.61 -25.73 -2.42
N ASN A 45 8.94 -25.75 -3.58
CA ASN A 45 8.93 -26.91 -4.47
C ASN A 45 10.33 -27.21 -5.01
N GLN A 46 11.09 -26.19 -5.44
CA GLN A 46 12.46 -26.36 -5.93
C GLN A 46 13.40 -26.88 -4.84
N ILE A 47 13.26 -26.41 -3.60
CA ILE A 47 14.02 -26.94 -2.45
C ILE A 47 13.71 -28.44 -2.29
N GLN A 48 12.42 -28.82 -2.30
CA GLN A 48 12.02 -30.22 -2.18
C GLN A 48 12.60 -31.08 -3.32
N GLU A 49 12.54 -30.61 -4.57
CA GLU A 49 13.11 -31.32 -5.71
C GLU A 49 14.63 -31.53 -5.57
N LEU A 50 15.36 -30.53 -5.08
CA LEU A 50 16.80 -30.66 -4.81
C LEU A 50 17.10 -31.65 -3.69
N GLU A 51 16.31 -31.67 -2.62
CA GLU A 51 16.43 -32.65 -1.54
C GLU A 51 16.17 -34.08 -2.05
N GLU A 52 15.16 -34.27 -2.89
CA GLU A 52 14.88 -35.56 -3.54
C GLU A 52 16.04 -35.99 -4.45
N MET A 53 16.64 -35.06 -5.21
CA MET A 53 17.83 -35.33 -6.02
C MET A 53 19.04 -35.76 -5.17
N ARG A 54 19.22 -35.17 -3.97
CA ARG A 54 20.29 -35.60 -3.03
C ARG A 54 20.06 -37.01 -2.54
N GLU A 55 18.82 -37.35 -2.20
CA GLU A 55 18.43 -38.69 -1.76
C GLU A 55 18.62 -39.72 -2.88
N VAL A 56 18.29 -39.38 -4.13
CA VAL A 56 18.58 -40.24 -5.30
C VAL A 56 20.07 -40.46 -5.47
N ASN A 57 20.89 -39.40 -5.40
CA ASN A 57 22.35 -39.53 -5.48
C ASN A 57 22.92 -40.42 -4.38
N PHE A 58 22.39 -40.33 -3.16
CA PHE A 58 22.78 -41.21 -2.05
C PHE A 58 22.42 -42.67 -2.33
N ARG A 59 21.25 -42.94 -2.89
CA ARG A 59 20.86 -44.31 -3.29
C ARG A 59 21.74 -44.85 -4.42
N LEU A 60 22.16 -44.02 -5.36
CA LEU A 60 23.05 -44.41 -6.46
C LEU A 60 24.44 -44.79 -5.97
N VAL A 61 25.01 -44.02 -5.03
CA VAL A 61 26.33 -44.33 -4.46
C VAL A 61 26.27 -45.59 -3.58
N ALA A 62 25.20 -45.77 -2.81
CA ALA A 62 24.98 -46.97 -1.99
C ALA A 62 24.84 -48.25 -2.83
N LYS A 63 24.34 -48.13 -4.07
CA LYS A 63 24.24 -49.23 -5.05
C LYS A 63 25.52 -49.39 -5.89
N ASN A 64 26.58 -48.65 -5.60
CA ASN A 64 27.82 -48.59 -6.39
C ASN A 64 27.57 -48.26 -7.88
N MET A 65 26.52 -47.50 -8.19
CA MET A 65 26.19 -47.07 -9.56
C MET A 65 26.94 -45.79 -9.97
N ILE A 66 27.42 -45.03 -8.99
CA ILE A 66 28.31 -43.87 -9.15
C ILE A 66 29.46 -44.00 -8.14
N THR A 67 30.58 -43.31 -8.39
CA THR A 67 31.70 -43.29 -7.44
C THR A 67 31.48 -42.29 -6.31
N ASP A 68 32.23 -42.43 -5.21
CA ASP A 68 32.22 -41.46 -4.11
C ASP A 68 32.64 -40.06 -4.58
N GLU A 69 33.59 -39.96 -5.51
CA GLU A 69 34.04 -38.69 -6.09
C GLU A 69 32.94 -38.02 -6.93
N GLU A 70 32.19 -38.80 -7.71
CA GLU A 70 31.03 -38.33 -8.45
C GLU A 70 29.92 -37.87 -7.50
N TYR A 71 29.66 -38.63 -6.43
CA TYR A 71 28.68 -38.26 -5.41
C TYR A 71 29.04 -36.92 -4.76
N VAL A 72 30.28 -36.75 -4.29
CA VAL A 72 30.76 -35.50 -3.68
C VAL A 72 30.59 -34.32 -4.63
N THR A 73 30.98 -34.48 -5.90
CA THR A 73 30.88 -33.40 -6.89
C THR A 73 29.44 -33.01 -7.18
N ARG A 74 28.52 -33.97 -7.31
CA ARG A 74 27.10 -33.69 -7.55
C ARG A 74 26.44 -33.07 -6.33
N ASN A 75 26.74 -33.59 -5.14
CA ASN A 75 26.12 -33.14 -3.89
C ASN A 75 26.61 -31.73 -3.52
N ALA A 76 27.85 -31.35 -3.86
CA ALA A 76 28.37 -30.00 -3.68
C ALA A 76 27.54 -28.96 -4.47
N LYS A 77 27.23 -29.25 -5.74
CA LYS A 77 26.40 -28.37 -6.58
C LYS A 77 24.97 -28.24 -6.05
N LEU A 78 24.36 -29.36 -5.64
CA LEU A 78 23.02 -29.35 -5.06
C LEU A 78 22.98 -28.57 -3.74
N GLN A 79 24.04 -28.66 -2.93
CA GLN A 79 24.14 -27.92 -1.67
C GLN A 79 24.28 -26.40 -1.90
N GLU A 80 25.02 -25.99 -2.94
CA GLU A 80 25.13 -24.59 -3.34
C GLU A 80 23.76 -24.03 -3.76
N GLN A 81 23.06 -24.75 -4.65
CA GLN A 81 21.71 -24.36 -5.10
C GLN A 81 20.68 -24.32 -3.97
N LEU A 82 20.71 -25.29 -3.05
CA LEU A 82 19.87 -25.28 -1.86
C LEU A 82 20.14 -24.04 -0.99
N GLN A 83 21.41 -23.69 -0.79
CA GLN A 83 21.76 -22.53 0.02
C GLN A 83 21.26 -21.22 -0.62
N GLU A 84 21.35 -21.10 -1.94
CA GLU A 84 20.81 -19.96 -2.69
C GLU A 84 19.29 -19.84 -2.51
N LEU A 85 18.55 -20.93 -2.75
CA LEU A 85 17.09 -20.96 -2.61
C LEU A 85 16.64 -20.72 -1.16
N MET A 86 17.33 -21.28 -0.17
CA MET A 86 17.03 -21.03 1.25
C MET A 86 17.25 -19.56 1.62
N ASN A 87 18.31 -18.92 1.09
CA ASN A 87 18.55 -17.50 1.31
C ASN A 87 17.45 -16.64 0.67
N GLU A 88 17.01 -16.99 -0.53
CA GLU A 88 15.92 -16.34 -1.23
C GLU A 88 14.58 -16.51 -0.50
N GLN A 89 14.27 -17.73 -0.05
CA GLN A 89 13.08 -18.01 0.78
C GLN A 89 13.08 -17.17 2.06
N ASN A 90 14.21 -17.11 2.77
CA ASN A 90 14.33 -16.31 3.99
C ASN A 90 14.14 -14.81 3.72
N LYS A 91 14.66 -14.31 2.59
CA LYS A 91 14.45 -12.93 2.17
C LYS A 91 12.95 -12.63 1.97
N HIS A 92 12.24 -13.50 1.26
CA HIS A 92 10.80 -13.34 1.04
C HIS A 92 9.97 -13.43 2.33
N LEU A 93 10.28 -14.38 3.21
CA LEU A 93 9.63 -14.48 4.52
C LEU A 93 9.84 -13.23 5.37
N GLN A 94 11.06 -12.65 5.35
CA GLN A 94 11.34 -11.42 6.05
C GLN A 94 10.55 -10.23 5.48
N GLN A 95 10.41 -10.15 4.15
CA GLN A 95 9.58 -9.13 3.50
C GLN A 95 8.11 -9.27 3.90
N GLU A 96 7.56 -10.49 3.91
CA GLU A 96 6.18 -10.76 4.34
C GLU A 96 5.95 -10.35 5.81
N GLN A 97 6.90 -10.67 6.69
CA GLN A 97 6.84 -10.27 8.09
C GLN A 97 6.90 -8.75 8.27
N ASN A 98 7.75 -8.07 7.49
CA ASN A 98 7.83 -6.60 7.49
C ASN A 98 6.51 -5.98 7.03
N LEU A 99 5.89 -6.53 5.99
CA LEU A 99 4.58 -6.07 5.51
C LEU A 99 3.49 -6.26 6.56
N LYS A 100 3.40 -7.45 7.19
CA LYS A 100 2.43 -7.72 8.27
C LYS A 100 2.60 -6.76 9.44
N THR A 101 3.85 -6.52 9.85
CA THR A 101 4.16 -5.59 10.93
C THR A 101 3.76 -4.17 10.57
N THR A 102 3.98 -3.75 9.32
CA THR A 102 3.64 -2.42 8.82
C THR A 102 2.12 -2.22 8.73
N LYS A 103 1.37 -3.22 8.24
CA LYS A 103 -0.10 -3.24 8.25
C LYS A 103 -0.65 -3.06 9.67
N LEU A 104 -0.11 -3.80 10.64
CA LEU A 104 -0.55 -3.69 12.03
C LEU A 104 -0.27 -2.30 12.63
N LYS A 105 0.87 -1.69 12.29
CA LYS A 105 1.15 -0.30 12.69
C LYS A 105 0.16 0.68 12.06
N PHE A 106 -0.19 0.48 10.79
CA PHE A 106 -1.18 1.31 10.10
C PHE A 106 -2.58 1.16 10.70
N ASP A 107 -3.03 -0.05 10.98
CA ASP A 107 -4.32 -0.27 11.65
C ASP A 107 -4.35 0.37 13.04
N THR A 108 -3.23 0.31 13.77
CA THR A 108 -3.09 0.96 15.09
C THR A 108 -3.13 2.48 14.94
N PHE A 109 -2.48 3.03 13.91
CA PHE A 109 -2.53 4.46 13.60
C PHE A 109 -3.95 4.92 13.24
N LEU A 110 -4.69 4.16 12.43
CA LEU A 110 -6.07 4.48 12.08
C LEU A 110 -6.98 4.49 13.31
N LYS A 111 -6.86 3.49 14.19
CA LYS A 111 -7.59 3.46 15.46
C LYS A 111 -7.27 4.66 16.34
N TYR A 112 -5.99 4.98 16.47
CA TYR A 112 -5.56 6.17 17.21
C TYR A 112 -6.17 7.44 16.61
N LEU A 113 -6.18 7.59 15.29
CA LEU A 113 -6.76 8.74 14.61
C LEU A 113 -8.28 8.86 14.82
N GLU A 114 -8.99 7.73 14.91
CA GLU A 114 -10.43 7.69 15.21
C GLU A 114 -10.75 8.05 16.67
N GLU A 115 -9.89 7.65 17.61
CA GLU A 115 -10.05 7.89 19.04
C GLU A 115 -9.62 9.30 19.49
N VAL A 116 -8.95 10.07 18.62
CA VAL A 116 -8.50 11.44 18.95
C VAL A 116 -9.69 12.36 19.19
N ASP A 117 -9.75 12.93 20.40
CA ASP A 117 -10.67 14.01 20.76
C ASP A 117 -10.21 15.34 20.13
N VAL A 118 -10.81 15.68 18.99
CA VAL A 118 -10.52 16.91 18.22
C VAL A 118 -10.89 18.16 19.01
N GLU A 119 -11.85 18.08 19.95
CA GLU A 119 -12.23 19.23 20.75
C GLU A 119 -11.23 19.54 21.87
N ASN A 120 -10.51 18.52 22.32
CA ASN A 120 -9.53 18.60 23.39
C ASN A 120 -8.11 18.18 22.96
N LEU A 121 -7.61 18.80 21.88
CA LEU A 121 -6.27 18.55 21.36
C LEU A 121 -5.17 19.04 22.32
N THR A 122 -4.51 18.09 22.98
CA THR A 122 -3.31 18.36 23.77
C THR A 122 -2.07 18.50 22.88
N ASN A 123 -1.04 19.20 23.35
CA ASN A 123 0.24 19.28 22.65
C ASN A 123 0.88 17.91 22.41
N THR A 124 0.63 16.94 23.30
CA THR A 124 1.13 15.57 23.16
C THR A 124 0.51 14.89 21.94
N VAL A 125 -0.82 14.96 21.82
CA VAL A 125 -1.57 14.41 20.68
C VAL A 125 -1.13 15.08 19.37
N LEU A 126 -1.01 16.41 19.37
CA LEU A 126 -0.55 17.16 18.21
C LEU A 126 0.87 16.77 17.78
N ARG A 127 1.81 16.56 18.71
CA ARG A 127 3.18 16.13 18.36
C ARG A 127 3.24 14.73 17.77
N GLN A 128 2.27 13.88 18.08
CA GLN A 128 2.16 12.53 17.53
C GLN A 128 1.59 12.54 16.10
N LEU A 129 0.71 13.49 15.78
CA LEU A 129 0.04 13.58 14.48
C LEU A 129 0.68 14.58 13.51
N VAL A 130 1.26 15.67 14.03
CA VAL A 130 1.78 16.79 13.24
C VAL A 130 3.29 16.85 13.40
N SER A 131 3.99 16.79 12.27
CA SER A 131 5.43 16.99 12.21
C SER A 131 5.76 18.47 12.29
N SER A 132 5.13 19.28 11.42
CA SER A 132 5.37 20.71 11.34
C SER A 132 4.13 21.48 10.88
N ILE A 133 4.03 22.75 11.26
CA ILE A 133 3.04 23.70 10.72
C ILE A 133 3.82 24.87 10.18
N SER A 134 3.71 25.12 8.88
CA SER A 134 4.41 26.22 8.21
C SER A 134 3.42 27.23 7.64
N VAL A 135 3.74 28.52 7.77
CA VAL A 135 2.96 29.60 7.18
C VAL A 135 3.77 30.21 6.06
N ARG A 136 3.27 30.10 4.83
CA ARG A 136 3.91 30.65 3.64
C ARG A 136 3.09 31.81 3.10
N THR A 137 3.77 32.81 2.56
CA THR A 137 3.10 33.91 1.85
C THR A 137 3.51 33.82 0.39
N ARG A 138 2.55 33.55 -0.50
CA ARG A 138 2.79 33.42 -1.94
C ARG A 138 2.12 34.58 -2.66
N LYS A 139 2.85 35.24 -3.57
CA LYS A 139 2.25 36.21 -4.47
C LYS A 139 1.37 35.46 -5.47
N ARG A 140 0.09 35.84 -5.60
CA ARG A 140 -0.79 35.24 -6.60
C ARG A 140 -0.25 35.53 -8.01
N PRO A 141 -0.22 34.53 -8.91
CA PRO A 141 0.05 34.82 -10.31
C PRO A 141 -1.03 35.78 -10.84
N PHE A 142 -0.60 36.82 -11.57
CA PHE A 142 -1.47 37.81 -12.22
C PHE A 142 -2.31 38.73 -11.30
N LYS A 143 -2.12 38.67 -9.97
CA LYS A 143 -2.70 39.64 -9.02
C LYS A 143 -1.59 40.25 -8.16
N ASN A 144 -1.69 41.55 -7.84
CA ASN A 144 -0.78 42.21 -6.88
C ASN A 144 -1.16 41.91 -5.42
N GLU A 145 -1.66 40.69 -5.18
CA GLU A 145 -2.15 40.23 -3.89
C GLU A 145 -1.26 39.08 -3.40
N PHE A 146 -1.12 39.00 -2.07
CA PHE A 146 -0.37 37.95 -1.40
C PHE A 146 -1.36 37.04 -0.69
N ASP A 147 -1.30 35.74 -0.98
CA ASP A 147 -2.00 34.73 -0.21
C ASP A 147 -1.13 34.23 0.93
N LYS A 148 -1.74 34.11 2.10
CA LYS A 148 -1.17 33.36 3.21
C LYS A 148 -1.73 31.96 3.16
N GLU A 149 -0.83 30.98 3.09
CA GLU A 149 -1.13 29.57 3.08
C GLU A 149 -0.56 28.96 4.36
N ILE A 150 -1.37 28.18 5.07
CA ILE A 150 -0.94 27.39 6.22
C ILE A 150 -0.84 25.95 5.73
N LEU A 151 0.34 25.35 5.86
CA LEU A 151 0.60 23.96 5.49
C LEU A 151 0.86 23.18 6.77
N ILE A 152 0.13 22.07 6.92
CA ILE A 152 0.33 21.11 8.00
C ILE A 152 1.01 19.90 7.40
N GLU A 153 2.16 19.53 7.95
CA GLU A 153 2.85 18.30 7.59
C GLU A 153 2.49 17.22 8.60
N TRP A 154 1.72 16.25 8.14
CA TRP A 154 1.26 15.14 8.97
C TRP A 154 2.36 14.09 9.15
N ARG A 155 2.43 13.52 10.35
CA ARG A 155 3.18 12.30 10.61
C ARG A 155 2.34 11.12 10.14
N PHE A 156 2.95 10.28 9.33
CA PHE A 156 2.39 9.05 8.84
C PHE A 156 3.32 7.91 9.22
N LEU A 157 2.90 7.08 10.17
CA LEU A 157 3.75 6.07 10.81
C LEU A 157 5.02 6.71 11.41
N ASP A 158 6.20 6.30 10.94
CA ASP A 158 7.50 6.82 11.35
C ASP A 158 8.06 7.92 10.42
N LYS A 159 7.27 8.34 9.42
CA LYS A 159 7.64 9.31 8.38
C LYS A 159 6.70 10.51 8.37
N THR A 160 6.99 11.51 7.56
CA THR A 160 6.00 12.53 7.18
C THR A 160 5.29 12.13 5.89
N GLU A 161 4.06 12.60 5.68
CA GLU A 161 3.38 12.39 4.38
C GLU A 161 4.23 12.88 3.20
N GLY A 162 4.93 14.01 3.38
CA GLY A 162 5.84 14.54 2.37
C GLY A 162 6.98 13.57 2.05
N GLU A 163 7.60 12.96 3.06
CA GLU A 163 8.65 11.95 2.84
C GLU A 163 8.11 10.71 2.12
N VAL A 164 6.94 10.20 2.51
CA VAL A 164 6.30 9.06 1.85
C VAL A 164 6.02 9.36 0.39
N PHE A 165 5.49 10.55 0.13
CA PHE A 165 5.19 11.05 -1.19
C PHE A 165 6.44 11.18 -2.08
N TRP A 166 7.51 11.80 -1.57
CA TRP A 166 8.68 12.07 -2.39
C TRP A 166 9.50 10.82 -2.64
N ASP A 167 9.52 9.86 -1.71
CA ASP A 167 10.35 8.66 -1.83
C ASP A 167 9.69 7.53 -2.64
N SER A 168 8.38 7.58 -2.89
CA SER A 168 7.71 6.67 -3.83
C SER A 168 7.93 7.12 -5.29
N GLU A 169 8.51 6.24 -6.11
CA GLU A 169 8.78 6.52 -7.52
C GLU A 169 7.50 6.54 -8.38
N GLU A 170 6.54 5.66 -8.10
CA GLU A 170 5.23 5.65 -8.79
C GLU A 170 4.40 6.88 -8.47
N VAL A 171 4.33 7.28 -7.20
CA VAL A 171 3.64 8.51 -6.78
C VAL A 171 4.27 9.74 -7.42
N ARG A 172 5.60 9.79 -7.44
CA ARG A 172 6.33 10.88 -8.10
C ARG A 172 6.03 10.91 -9.60
N HIS A 173 5.89 9.75 -10.24
CA HIS A 173 5.58 9.66 -11.66
C HIS A 173 4.13 10.05 -11.97
N GLU A 174 3.15 9.52 -11.24
CA GLU A 174 1.73 9.85 -11.37
C GLU A 174 1.49 11.37 -11.22
N ILE A 175 2.21 12.02 -10.32
CA ILE A 175 2.09 13.45 -10.08
C ILE A 175 2.87 14.25 -11.10
N TRP A 176 4.03 13.78 -11.53
CA TRP A 176 4.73 14.36 -12.66
C TRP A 176 3.86 14.31 -13.91
N GLU A 177 3.17 13.21 -14.17
CA GLU A 177 2.22 13.03 -15.27
C GLU A 177 1.05 13.99 -15.12
N ARG A 178 0.41 14.04 -13.94
CA ARG A 178 -0.69 14.99 -13.66
C ARG A 178 -0.26 16.45 -13.83
N ASP A 179 0.88 16.83 -13.27
CA ASP A 179 1.41 18.19 -13.35
C ASP A 179 1.96 18.54 -14.75
N HIS A 180 2.47 17.57 -15.52
CA HIS A 180 2.88 17.78 -16.92
C HIS A 180 1.70 17.79 -17.88
N TRP A 181 0.62 17.05 -17.60
CA TRP A 181 -0.62 17.09 -18.37
C TRP A 181 -1.23 18.49 -18.38
N TYR A 182 -1.14 19.21 -17.26
CA TYR A 182 -1.58 20.61 -17.18
C TYR A 182 -0.55 21.62 -17.72
N ARG A 183 0.69 21.22 -18.04
CA ARG A 183 1.69 22.11 -18.64
C ARG A 183 1.38 22.33 -20.13
N GLY A 184 0.59 23.35 -20.41
CA GLY A 184 0.19 23.75 -21.77
C GLY A 184 -1.30 24.03 -21.88
N MET A 185 -2.08 23.66 -20.87
CA MET A 185 -3.51 23.96 -20.77
C MET A 185 -3.75 25.38 -20.24
N SER A 186 -4.76 26.07 -20.78
CA SER A 186 -5.25 27.31 -20.20
C SER A 186 -5.96 27.03 -18.87
N PRO A 187 -6.12 28.04 -17.98
CA PRO A 187 -6.85 27.87 -16.73
C PRO A 187 -8.27 27.34 -16.91
N GLU A 188 -8.95 27.68 -18.01
CA GLU A 188 -10.29 27.20 -18.34
C GLU A 188 -10.28 25.70 -18.69
N GLN A 189 -9.25 25.23 -19.41
CA GLN A 189 -9.10 23.82 -19.77
C GLN A 189 -8.77 22.95 -18.54
N ILE A 190 -8.00 23.49 -17.59
CA ILE A 190 -7.70 22.80 -16.33
C ILE A 190 -8.97 22.64 -15.49
N GLU A 191 -9.82 23.68 -15.44
CA GLU A 191 -11.07 23.64 -14.68
C GLU A 191 -12.08 22.67 -15.33
N GLU A 192 -12.20 22.68 -16.65
CA GLU A 192 -13.06 21.77 -17.42
C GLU A 192 -12.65 20.30 -17.25
N GLU A 193 -11.35 20.00 -17.27
CA GLU A 193 -10.87 18.62 -17.07
C GLU A 193 -11.03 18.15 -15.62
N LYS A 194 -10.84 19.03 -14.62
CA LYS A 194 -11.15 18.71 -13.21
C LYS A 194 -12.63 18.45 -12.99
N GLU A 195 -13.50 19.20 -13.65
CA GLU A 195 -14.94 19.01 -13.58
C GLU A 195 -15.36 17.71 -14.27
N ARG A 196 -14.69 17.35 -15.37
CA ARG A 196 -14.84 16.06 -16.03
C ARG A 196 -14.37 14.89 -15.15
N GLU A 197 -13.22 15.00 -14.49
CA GLU A 197 -12.74 13.99 -13.53
C GLU A 197 -13.70 13.82 -12.35
N ARG A 198 -14.23 14.93 -11.82
CA ARG A 198 -15.25 14.91 -10.77
C ARG A 198 -16.53 14.19 -11.23
N LEU A 199 -17.02 14.51 -12.43
CA LEU A 199 -18.21 13.86 -12.99
C LEU A 199 -18.00 12.36 -13.24
N MET A 200 -16.81 11.96 -13.70
CA MET A 200 -16.46 10.54 -13.88
C MET A 200 -16.40 9.80 -12.53
N TRP A 201 -15.91 10.45 -11.48
CA TRP A 201 -15.92 9.89 -10.13
C TRP A 201 -17.34 9.75 -9.57
N GLU A 202 -18.19 10.75 -9.74
CA GLU A 202 -19.60 10.73 -9.32
C GLU A 202 -20.40 9.64 -10.06
N LEU A 203 -20.22 9.50 -11.38
CA LEU A 203 -20.82 8.43 -12.18
C LEU A 203 -20.34 7.03 -11.73
N GLY A 204 -19.05 6.89 -11.41
CA GLY A 204 -18.51 5.64 -10.87
C GLY A 204 -19.08 5.27 -9.49
N GLN A 205 -19.45 6.26 -8.67
CA GLN A 205 -20.16 6.02 -7.42
C GLN A 205 -21.63 5.65 -7.63
N GLU A 206 -22.31 6.30 -8.58
CA GLU A 206 -23.70 6.00 -8.93
C GLU A 206 -23.87 4.59 -9.51
N GLU A 207 -22.95 4.14 -10.38
CA GLU A 207 -22.93 2.76 -10.89
C GLU A 207 -22.63 1.72 -9.79
N ALA A 208 -21.79 2.08 -8.81
CA ALA A 208 -21.50 1.20 -7.66
C ALA A 208 -22.70 1.10 -6.70
N GLU A 209 -23.44 2.20 -6.49
CA GLU A 209 -24.67 2.23 -5.70
C GLU A 209 -25.79 1.44 -6.40
N ASP A 210 -25.98 1.60 -7.71
CA ASP A 210 -26.97 0.84 -8.49
C ASP A 210 -26.69 -0.66 -8.45
N LYS A 211 -25.41 -1.07 -8.51
CA LYS A 211 -25.01 -2.47 -8.40
C LYS A 211 -25.29 -3.02 -6.99
N ALA A 212 -24.99 -2.25 -5.95
CA ALA A 212 -25.28 -2.65 -4.57
C ALA A 212 -26.79 -2.79 -4.29
N VAL A 213 -27.61 -1.92 -4.88
CA VAL A 213 -29.08 -2.00 -4.80
C VAL A 213 -29.62 -3.22 -5.53
N GLN A 214 -29.08 -3.56 -6.72
CA GLN A 214 -29.46 -4.78 -7.43
C GLN A 214 -29.10 -6.05 -6.65
N GLU A 215 -27.90 -6.12 -6.07
CA GLU A 215 -27.45 -7.25 -5.27
C GLU A 215 -28.33 -7.44 -4.02
N ALA A 216 -28.68 -6.35 -3.32
CA ALA A 216 -29.58 -6.39 -2.16
C ALA A 216 -31.00 -6.85 -2.53
N TYR A 217 -31.50 -6.46 -3.71
CA TYR A 217 -32.81 -6.90 -4.20
C TYR A 217 -32.82 -8.39 -4.55
N GLU A 218 -31.77 -8.90 -5.19
CA GLU A 218 -31.64 -10.33 -5.46
C GLU A 218 -31.56 -11.18 -4.19
N GLU A 219 -30.85 -10.68 -3.17
CA GLU A 219 -30.72 -11.37 -1.89
C GLU A 219 -32.07 -11.44 -1.14
N MET A 220 -32.83 -10.34 -1.11
CA MET A 220 -34.20 -10.33 -0.59
C MET A 220 -35.12 -11.28 -1.35
N ARG A 221 -34.99 -11.35 -2.69
CA ARG A 221 -35.78 -12.27 -3.52
C ARG A 221 -35.44 -13.73 -3.23
N ARG A 222 -34.16 -14.07 -3.05
CA ARG A 222 -33.70 -15.43 -2.67
C ARG A 222 -34.20 -15.81 -1.27
N ALA A 223 -34.14 -14.89 -0.31
CA ALA A 223 -34.64 -15.12 1.05
C ALA A 223 -36.16 -15.36 1.07
N SER A 224 -36.92 -14.61 0.27
CA SER A 224 -38.37 -14.78 0.12
C SER A 224 -38.74 -16.14 -0.50
N LEU A 225 -38.04 -16.55 -1.57
CA LEU A 225 -38.25 -17.86 -2.19
C LEU A 225 -37.91 -19.02 -1.25
N ALA A 226 -36.82 -18.93 -0.50
CA ALA A 226 -36.42 -19.94 0.49
C ALA A 226 -37.40 -20.04 1.66
N ALA A 227 -38.10 -18.96 2.01
CA ALA A 227 -39.14 -18.97 3.04
C ALA A 227 -40.43 -19.65 2.55
N THR A 228 -40.76 -19.52 1.26
CA THR A 228 -41.93 -20.18 0.65
C THR A 228 -41.73 -21.67 0.39
N GLU A 229 -40.50 -22.15 0.21
CA GLU A 229 -40.21 -23.60 0.04
C GLU A 229 -40.16 -24.38 1.38
N LYS A 230 -40.13 -23.67 2.51
CA LYS A 230 -40.12 -24.27 3.86
C LYS A 230 -41.48 -24.24 4.57
N ALA A 231 -42.52 -23.71 3.93
CA ALA A 231 -43.91 -23.66 4.42
C ALA A 231 -44.78 -24.71 3.72
#